data_AF-A0A4R4SD11-F1
#
_entry.id   AF-A0A4R4SD11-F1
#
_cell.length_a   1.000
_cell.length_b   1.000
_cell.length_c   1.000
_cell.angle_alpha   90.00
_cell.angle_beta   90.00
_cell.angle_gamma   90.00
#
_symmetry.space_group_name_H-M   'P 1'
#
loop_
_entity.id
_entity.type
_entity.pdbx_description
1 polymer ?
#
loop_
_entity_poly.entity_id
_entity_poly.type
_entity_poly.pdbx_seq_one_letter_code
_entity_poly.pdbx_strand_id
1 'polypeptide(L)'
;MTSRQSSLRESSWQAGGFVRDETPTAEVERREAVIESLAGTVRDLIDATIRTTVDDDEIHRVRDDLAALVARLRASELPGPAGVRFNSELRAWNWGNAVVGAANGIAPPLRIVHDADGCHADVVLGAAYEGPPGLVHGGVSAMLLDHIMGETASGRRRTAFTGTLTMRYRRGTPLGPLRLEGRVTGEERRKIFVAGSISDAEGVTVEAEGIFIQPLGAPGVAEDPST
;
A
#
# COMPACT_ATOMS: atom_id res chain seq x y z
N MET A 1 23.50 6.37 51.52
CA MET A 1 22.67 5.27 51.01
C MET A 1 21.20 5.63 51.19
N THR A 2 20.56 6.14 50.13
CA THR A 2 19.15 5.89 49.81
C THR A 2 18.94 6.40 48.40
N SER A 3 18.77 5.43 47.50
CA SER A 3 18.66 5.55 46.06
C SER A 3 17.39 6.30 45.69
N ARG A 4 17.52 7.35 44.86
CA ARG A 4 16.39 7.91 44.11
C ARG A 4 16.02 6.88 43.04
N GLN A 5 14.91 6.17 43.25
CA GLN A 5 14.25 5.43 42.19
C GLN A 5 13.74 6.43 41.15
N SER A 6 14.51 6.58 40.09
CA SER A 6 14.08 7.14 38.82
C SER A 6 13.04 6.17 38.22
N SER A 7 11.76 6.47 38.41
CA SER A 7 10.70 5.82 37.65
C SER A 7 10.96 6.06 36.17
N LEU A 8 11.32 5.00 35.45
CA LEU A 8 11.28 4.98 34.00
C LEU A 8 9.85 5.30 33.62
N ARG A 9 9.65 6.54 33.15
CA ARG A 9 8.42 6.94 32.48
C ARG A 9 8.20 5.92 31.37
N GLU A 10 7.12 5.16 31.47
CA GLU A 10 6.48 4.56 30.31
C GLU A 10 6.25 5.68 29.31
N SER A 11 7.15 5.83 28.36
CA SER A 11 6.95 6.67 27.20
C SER A 11 5.87 5.97 26.40
N SER A 12 4.62 6.36 26.65
CA SER A 12 3.48 6.07 25.80
C SER A 12 3.79 6.61 24.40
N TRP A 13 4.33 5.76 23.54
CA TRP A 13 4.29 5.97 22.11
C TRP A 13 2.82 5.90 21.68
N GLN A 14 2.09 7.00 21.80
CA GLN A 14 0.77 7.23 21.18
C GLN A 14 0.90 7.94 19.82
N ALA A 15 2.06 7.83 19.17
CA ALA A 15 2.30 8.34 17.83
C ALA A 15 2.53 7.17 16.87
N GLY A 16 1.51 6.84 16.09
CA GLY A 16 1.62 5.87 15.01
C GLY A 16 0.34 5.07 14.92
N GLY A 17 -0.30 5.06 13.75
CA GLY A 17 -1.54 4.34 13.50
C GLY A 17 -1.43 2.81 13.58
N PHE A 18 -0.55 2.25 14.41
CA PHE A 18 -0.42 0.84 14.73
C PHE A 18 -1.34 0.48 15.89
N VAL A 19 -2.28 -0.43 15.65
CA VAL A 19 -3.30 -0.85 16.60
C VAL A 19 -3.13 -2.33 16.88
N ARG A 20 -2.96 -2.68 18.15
CA ARG A 20 -2.94 -4.09 18.57
C ARG A 20 -4.36 -4.65 18.53
N ASP A 21 -4.56 -5.76 17.84
CA ASP A 21 -5.83 -6.44 17.62
C ASP A 21 -5.61 -7.95 17.75
N GLU A 22 -6.21 -8.58 18.77
CA GLU A 22 -5.99 -10.00 19.09
C GLU A 22 -6.87 -10.95 18.25
N THR A 23 -7.41 -10.48 17.11
CA THR A 23 -8.07 -11.36 16.14
C THR A 23 -7.08 -12.43 15.64
N PRO A 24 -7.39 -13.74 15.77
CA PRO A 24 -6.51 -14.81 15.29
C PRO A 24 -6.22 -14.70 13.79
N THR A 25 -5.04 -15.09 13.32
CA THR A 25 -4.61 -14.91 11.92
C THR A 25 -5.57 -15.57 10.93
N ALA A 26 -6.07 -16.77 11.23
CA ALA A 26 -7.04 -17.44 10.37
C ALA A 26 -8.35 -16.64 10.17
N GLU A 27 -8.80 -15.93 11.21
CA GLU A 27 -9.97 -15.05 11.10
C GLU A 27 -9.66 -13.75 10.35
N VAL A 28 -8.44 -13.21 10.51
CA VAL A 28 -7.96 -12.06 9.72
C VAL A 28 -7.92 -12.42 8.24
N GLU A 29 -7.34 -13.55 7.87
CA GLU A 29 -7.25 -14.03 6.48
C GLU A 29 -8.63 -14.26 5.87
N ARG A 30 -9.55 -14.90 6.61
CA ARG A 30 -10.93 -15.10 6.17
C ARG A 30 -11.63 -13.76 5.90
N ARG A 31 -11.46 -12.77 6.79
CA ARG A 31 -12.04 -11.43 6.63
C ARG A 31 -11.42 -10.66 5.48
N GLU A 32 -10.10 -10.77 5.32
CA GLU A 32 -9.34 -10.15 4.23
C GLU A 32 -9.88 -10.62 2.87
N ALA A 33 -10.09 -11.92 2.67
CA ALA A 33 -10.65 -12.46 1.44
C ALA A 33 -12.07 -11.91 1.13
N VAL A 34 -12.91 -11.77 2.16
CA VAL A 34 -14.28 -11.23 2.01
C VAL A 34 -14.24 -9.75 1.63
N ILE A 35 -13.41 -8.95 2.31
CA ILE A 35 -13.35 -7.51 2.05
C ILE A 35 -12.62 -7.20 0.74
N GLU A 36 -11.63 -8.01 0.37
CA GLU A 36 -10.96 -7.94 -0.93
C GLU A 36 -11.92 -8.21 -2.07
N SER A 37 -12.82 -9.20 -1.93
CA SER A 37 -13.88 -9.43 -2.90
C SER A 37 -14.81 -8.22 -3.04
N LEU A 38 -15.17 -7.54 -1.94
CA LEU A 38 -15.98 -6.33 -1.99
C LEU A 38 -15.23 -5.17 -2.68
N ALA A 39 -13.96 -4.96 -2.32
CA ALA A 39 -13.11 -3.95 -2.96
C ALA A 39 -12.92 -4.23 -4.45
N GLY A 40 -12.92 -5.52 -4.84
CA GLY A 40 -13.07 -6.01 -6.20
C GLY A 40 -14.21 -5.36 -6.95
N THR A 41 -15.43 -5.54 -6.45
CA THR A 41 -16.63 -4.95 -7.03
C THR A 41 -16.59 -3.41 -7.04
N VAL A 42 -16.00 -2.79 -6.00
CA VAL A 42 -15.84 -1.32 -5.96
C VAL A 42 -14.90 -0.82 -7.04
N ARG A 43 -13.80 -1.53 -7.33
CA ARG A 43 -12.91 -1.20 -8.46
C ARG A 43 -13.62 -1.30 -9.79
N ASP A 44 -14.41 -2.36 -10.00
CA ASP A 44 -15.22 -2.51 -11.21
C ASP A 44 -16.23 -1.37 -11.35
N LEU A 45 -16.85 -0.96 -10.24
CA LEU A 45 -17.74 0.20 -10.19
C LEU A 45 -17.01 1.50 -10.53
N ILE A 46 -15.81 1.74 -10.00
CA ILE A 46 -15.02 2.95 -10.31
C ILE A 46 -14.77 3.03 -11.81
N ASP A 47 -14.29 1.95 -12.42
CA ASP A 47 -14.08 1.88 -13.86
C ASP A 47 -15.38 2.11 -14.65
N ALA A 48 -16.49 1.48 -14.26
CA ALA A 48 -17.79 1.66 -14.89
C ALA A 48 -18.28 3.12 -14.79
N THR A 49 -18.10 3.78 -13.64
CA THR A 49 -18.51 5.18 -13.45
C THR A 49 -17.73 6.16 -14.34
N ILE A 50 -16.48 5.83 -14.69
CA ILE A 50 -15.65 6.66 -15.58
C ILE A 50 -16.09 6.50 -17.04
N ARG A 51 -16.47 5.28 -17.44
CA ARG A 51 -16.67 4.91 -18.85
C ARG A 51 -18.13 4.77 -19.27
N THR A 52 -19.09 4.90 -18.35
CA THR A 52 -20.51 4.72 -18.63
C THR A 52 -21.05 5.79 -19.59
N THR A 53 -22.00 5.39 -20.42
CA THR A 53 -22.74 6.27 -21.35
C THR A 53 -24.25 6.03 -21.26
N VAL A 54 -24.72 5.46 -20.14
CA VAL A 54 -26.16 5.31 -19.87
C VAL A 54 -26.83 6.67 -19.71
N ASP A 55 -28.16 6.73 -19.86
CA ASP A 55 -28.91 7.98 -19.74
C ASP A 55 -29.00 8.49 -18.29
N ASP A 56 -29.42 9.75 -18.14
CA ASP A 56 -29.51 10.44 -16.86
C ASP A 56 -30.46 9.75 -15.86
N ASP A 57 -31.55 9.15 -16.36
CA ASP A 57 -32.52 8.42 -15.52
C ASP A 57 -31.87 7.19 -14.89
N GLU A 58 -31.08 6.44 -15.66
CA GLU A 58 -30.32 5.30 -15.16
C GLU A 58 -29.21 5.73 -14.19
N ILE A 59 -28.50 6.83 -14.47
CA ILE A 59 -27.51 7.40 -13.54
C ILE A 59 -28.15 7.71 -12.18
N HIS A 60 -29.37 8.28 -12.17
CA HIS A 60 -30.08 8.56 -10.92
C HIS A 60 -30.48 7.30 -10.16
N ARG A 61 -30.96 6.25 -10.83
CA ARG A 61 -31.27 4.96 -10.19
C ARG A 61 -30.03 4.32 -9.57
N VAL A 62 -28.94 4.22 -10.33
CA VAL A 62 -27.68 3.65 -9.84
C VAL A 62 -27.15 4.44 -8.65
N ARG A 63 -27.20 5.78 -8.69
CA ARG A 63 -26.79 6.62 -7.54
C ARG A 63 -27.59 6.27 -6.27
N ASP A 64 -28.89 6.09 -6.39
CA ASP A 64 -29.76 5.80 -5.23
C ASP A 64 -29.48 4.40 -4.67
N ASP A 65 -29.25 3.40 -5.54
CA ASP A 65 -28.81 2.06 -5.13
C ASP A 65 -27.45 2.11 -4.42
N LEU A 66 -26.48 2.85 -4.96
CA LEU A 66 -25.17 3.04 -4.32
C LEU A 66 -25.29 3.73 -2.96
N ALA A 67 -26.16 4.74 -2.83
CA ALA A 67 -26.40 5.40 -1.56
C ALA A 67 -26.98 4.43 -0.51
N ALA A 68 -27.91 3.56 -0.91
CA ALA A 68 -28.45 2.53 -0.04
C ALA A 68 -27.39 1.49 0.37
N LEU A 69 -26.50 1.08 -0.55
CA LEU A 69 -25.39 0.18 -0.25
C LEU A 69 -24.38 0.81 0.72
N VAL A 70 -24.03 2.08 0.51
CA VAL A 70 -23.15 2.83 1.43
C VAL A 70 -23.80 2.90 2.81
N ALA A 71 -25.08 3.23 2.92
CA ALA A 71 -25.77 3.27 4.21
C ALA A 71 -25.73 1.91 4.95
N ARG A 72 -25.85 0.79 4.22
CA ARG A 72 -25.73 -0.56 4.78
C ARG A 72 -24.33 -0.86 5.31
N LEU A 73 -23.28 -0.47 4.58
CA LEU A 73 -21.90 -0.64 5.02
C LEU A 73 -21.60 0.24 6.25
N ARG A 74 -22.14 1.47 6.26
CA ARG A 74 -21.99 2.41 7.37
C ARG A 74 -22.77 2.06 8.65
N ALA A 75 -23.56 1.00 8.63
CA ALA A 75 -24.22 0.51 9.84
C ALA A 75 -23.23 0.09 10.94
N SER A 76 -21.98 -0.23 10.56
CA SER A 76 -20.88 -0.48 11.50
C SER A 76 -19.55 -0.06 10.87
N GLU A 77 -18.90 0.95 11.46
CA GLU A 77 -17.64 1.51 10.94
C GLU A 77 -16.55 1.54 12.03
N LEU A 78 -15.30 1.58 11.59
CA LEU A 78 -14.17 1.82 12.49
C LEU A 78 -14.25 3.25 13.07
N PRO A 79 -13.93 3.43 14.36
CA PRO A 79 -13.73 4.77 14.90
C PRO A 79 -12.40 5.34 14.37
N GLY A 80 -12.46 6.47 13.66
CA GLY A 80 -11.26 7.15 13.18
C GLY A 80 -10.58 6.46 11.97
N PRO A 81 -9.27 6.68 11.75
CA PRO A 81 -8.57 6.16 10.57
C PRO A 81 -8.37 4.63 10.64
N ALA A 82 -8.26 3.99 9.47
CA ALA A 82 -8.11 2.53 9.37
C ALA A 82 -6.83 1.99 10.07
N GLY A 83 -5.72 2.71 9.90
CA GLY A 83 -4.43 2.36 10.50
C GLY A 83 -3.82 1.05 9.98
N VAL A 84 -2.75 0.64 10.64
CA VAL A 84 -2.13 -0.68 10.56
C VAL A 84 -2.54 -1.45 11.81
N ARG A 85 -3.03 -2.67 11.66
CA ARG A 85 -3.33 -3.55 12.79
C ARG A 85 -2.34 -4.68 12.85
N PHE A 86 -2.11 -5.22 14.04
CA PHE A 86 -1.28 -6.41 14.22
C PHE A 86 -1.75 -7.23 15.42
N ASN A 87 -1.55 -8.55 15.35
CA ASN A 87 -1.89 -9.48 16.41
C ASN A 87 -0.64 -10.06 17.10
N SER A 88 -0.87 -10.87 18.13
CA SER A 88 0.19 -11.57 18.87
C SER A 88 0.90 -12.67 18.06
N GLU A 89 0.31 -13.11 16.94
CA GLU A 89 0.88 -14.07 15.98
C GLU A 89 1.77 -13.40 14.92
N LEU A 90 2.14 -12.12 15.14
CA LEU A 90 2.97 -11.31 14.24
C LEU A 90 2.36 -11.03 12.86
N ARG A 91 1.08 -11.35 12.65
CA ARG A 91 0.34 -10.92 11.46
C ARG A 91 0.02 -9.44 11.58
N ALA A 92 0.40 -8.65 10.58
CA ALA A 92 0.08 -7.22 10.49
C ALA A 92 -0.66 -6.90 9.18
N TRP A 93 -1.77 -6.16 9.24
CA TRP A 93 -2.61 -5.82 8.08
C TRP A 93 -2.91 -4.32 8.01
N ASN A 94 -2.94 -3.78 6.79
CA ASN A 94 -3.17 -2.37 6.50
C ASN A 94 -4.25 -2.20 5.41
N TRP A 95 -5.42 -2.84 5.56
CA TRP A 95 -6.42 -2.95 4.50
C TRP A 95 -6.89 -1.64 3.84
N GLY A 96 -6.73 -0.49 4.50
CA GLY A 96 -7.02 0.83 3.93
C GLY A 96 -5.86 1.49 3.18
N ASN A 97 -4.69 0.86 3.05
CA ASN A 97 -3.52 1.42 2.38
C ASN A 97 -3.84 1.79 0.92
N ALA A 98 -3.27 2.90 0.44
CA ALA A 98 -3.57 3.45 -0.88
C ALA A 98 -3.01 2.64 -2.07
N VAL A 99 -2.06 1.74 -1.81
CA VAL A 99 -1.36 0.98 -2.86
C VAL A 99 -1.64 -0.51 -2.79
N VAL A 100 -1.63 -1.09 -1.58
CA VAL A 100 -1.81 -2.54 -1.36
C VAL A 100 -2.97 -2.87 -0.43
N GLY A 101 -3.82 -1.89 -0.11
CA GLY A 101 -4.92 -2.09 0.82
C GLY A 101 -5.99 -3.02 0.25
N ALA A 102 -6.12 -4.22 0.80
CA ALA A 102 -7.12 -5.20 0.37
C ALA A 102 -8.57 -4.68 0.40
N ALA A 103 -8.89 -3.72 1.28
CA ALA A 103 -10.21 -3.11 1.38
C ALA A 103 -10.33 -1.77 0.63
N ASN A 104 -9.29 -1.34 -0.08
CA ASN A 104 -9.26 -0.04 -0.73
C ASN A 104 -9.61 -0.17 -2.22
N GLY A 105 -10.79 0.31 -2.61
CA GLY A 105 -11.24 0.31 -4.00
C GLY A 105 -10.40 1.20 -4.93
N ILE A 106 -9.54 2.08 -4.41
CA ILE A 106 -8.60 2.87 -5.22
C ILE A 106 -7.28 2.11 -5.42
N ALA A 107 -6.88 1.26 -4.47
CA ALA A 107 -5.61 0.56 -4.56
C ALA A 107 -5.59 -0.38 -5.79
N PRO A 108 -4.57 -0.29 -6.67
CA PRO A 108 -4.42 -1.26 -7.74
C PRO A 108 -4.31 -2.68 -7.18
N PRO A 109 -4.84 -3.70 -7.86
CA PRO A 109 -4.62 -5.09 -7.47
C PRO A 109 -3.15 -5.45 -7.74
N LEU A 110 -2.29 -5.11 -6.78
CA LEU A 110 -0.86 -5.31 -6.81
C LEU A 110 -0.51 -6.45 -5.85
N ARG A 111 0.26 -7.42 -6.33
CA ARG A 111 0.86 -8.46 -5.48
C ARG A 111 2.36 -8.36 -5.55
N ILE A 112 2.96 -8.01 -4.42
CA ILE A 112 4.40 -7.89 -4.30
C ILE A 112 5.00 -9.27 -4.04
N VAL A 113 5.99 -9.61 -4.86
CA VAL A 113 6.85 -10.78 -4.71
C VAL A 113 8.20 -10.29 -4.23
N HIS A 114 8.72 -10.93 -3.20
CA HIS A 114 10.04 -10.63 -2.65
C HIS A 114 11.04 -11.64 -3.22
N ASP A 115 12.20 -11.14 -3.61
CA ASP A 115 13.36 -11.95 -3.96
C ASP A 115 14.53 -11.64 -3.02
N ALA A 116 15.68 -12.29 -3.23
CA ALA A 116 16.84 -12.14 -2.35
C ALA A 116 17.41 -10.70 -2.31
N ASP A 117 17.23 -9.94 -3.39
CA ASP A 117 17.90 -8.65 -3.60
C ASP A 117 16.92 -7.47 -3.77
N GLY A 118 15.61 -7.72 -3.71
CA GLY A 118 14.60 -6.75 -4.08
C GLY A 118 13.16 -7.24 -4.00
N CYS A 119 12.27 -6.46 -4.59
CA CYS A 119 10.84 -6.74 -4.70
C CYS A 119 10.35 -6.40 -6.09
N HIS A 120 9.32 -7.10 -6.53
CA HIS A 120 8.67 -6.82 -7.79
C HIS A 120 7.18 -7.10 -7.76
N ALA A 121 6.45 -6.51 -8.70
CA ALA A 121 5.03 -6.75 -8.85
C ALA A 121 4.58 -6.55 -10.29
N ASP A 122 3.58 -7.35 -10.69
CA ASP A 122 2.85 -7.14 -11.94
C ASP A 122 1.50 -6.52 -11.61
N VAL A 123 1.10 -5.53 -12.40
CA VAL A 123 -0.17 -4.81 -12.22
C VAL A 123 -0.80 -4.50 -13.57
N VAL A 124 -2.12 -4.40 -13.60
CA VAL A 124 -2.86 -3.89 -14.76
C VAL A 124 -3.55 -2.60 -14.36
N LEU A 125 -3.17 -1.47 -14.96
CA LEU A 125 -3.76 -0.16 -14.66
C LEU A 125 -4.75 0.23 -15.75
N GLY A 126 -6.02 0.43 -15.35
CA GLY A 126 -7.09 0.90 -16.23
C GLY A 126 -7.44 2.39 -16.05
N ALA A 127 -8.64 2.76 -16.50
CA ALA A 127 -9.13 4.14 -16.53
C ALA A 127 -9.10 4.86 -15.17
N ALA A 128 -9.24 4.11 -14.07
CA ALA A 128 -9.16 4.65 -12.70
C ALA A 128 -7.81 5.32 -12.37
N TYR A 129 -6.76 5.03 -13.14
CA TYR A 129 -5.39 5.50 -12.92
C TYR A 129 -4.88 6.40 -14.04
N GLU A 130 -5.74 6.72 -15.00
CA GLU A 130 -5.41 7.53 -16.16
C GLU A 130 -5.15 8.99 -15.75
N GLY A 131 -4.16 9.61 -16.39
CA GLY A 131 -3.89 11.04 -16.27
C GLY A 131 -3.99 11.70 -17.63
N PRO A 132 -2.91 11.74 -18.42
CA PRO A 132 -3.02 12.05 -19.84
C PRO A 132 -3.82 10.97 -20.59
N PRO A 133 -4.43 11.29 -21.75
CA PRO A 133 -5.17 10.33 -22.55
C PRO A 133 -4.35 9.06 -22.86
N GLY A 134 -4.87 7.90 -22.46
CA GLY A 134 -4.26 6.57 -22.63
C GLY A 134 -3.04 6.28 -21.75
N LEU A 135 -2.67 7.18 -20.84
CA LEU A 135 -1.46 7.08 -20.04
C LEU A 135 -1.76 7.12 -18.54
N VAL A 136 -1.00 6.35 -17.77
CA VAL A 136 -1.02 6.39 -16.30
C VAL A 136 -0.63 7.79 -15.82
N HIS A 137 -1.37 8.31 -14.85
CA HIS A 137 -1.04 9.58 -14.22
C HIS A 137 0.32 9.51 -13.51
N GLY A 138 1.21 10.49 -13.74
CA GLY A 138 2.56 10.46 -13.16
C GLY A 138 2.58 10.36 -11.62
N GLY A 139 1.61 10.98 -10.95
CA GLY A 139 1.40 10.82 -9.51
C GLY A 139 1.06 9.38 -9.06
N VAL A 140 0.35 8.61 -9.89
CA VAL A 140 0.12 7.17 -9.63
C VAL A 140 1.41 6.39 -9.78
N SER A 141 2.22 6.68 -10.82
CA SER A 141 3.55 6.09 -10.96
C SER A 141 4.45 6.39 -9.76
N ALA A 142 4.44 7.64 -9.25
CA ALA A 142 5.19 8.02 -8.06
C ALA A 142 4.70 7.27 -6.80
N MET A 143 3.37 7.16 -6.62
CA MET A 143 2.77 6.42 -5.50
C MET A 143 3.16 4.94 -5.52
N LEU A 144 3.14 4.31 -6.70
CA LEU A 144 3.52 2.90 -6.84
C LEU A 144 5.02 2.68 -6.61
N LEU A 145 5.86 3.58 -7.12
CA LEU A 145 7.31 3.51 -6.93
C LEU A 145 7.72 3.76 -5.48
N ASP A 146 7.12 4.75 -4.80
CA ASP A 146 7.32 4.97 -3.37
C ASP A 146 7.03 3.68 -2.58
N HIS A 147 5.92 3.00 -2.89
CA HIS A 147 5.51 1.81 -2.18
C HIS A 147 6.42 0.60 -2.42
N ILE A 148 6.69 0.24 -3.69
CA ILE A 148 7.55 -0.92 -3.99
C ILE A 148 8.98 -0.72 -3.49
N MET A 149 9.49 0.52 -3.55
CA MET A 149 10.82 0.85 -3.04
C MET A 149 10.85 0.88 -1.51
N GLY A 150 9.76 1.31 -0.85
CA GLY A 150 9.61 1.20 0.60
C GLY A 150 9.54 -0.25 1.08
N GLU A 151 8.82 -1.11 0.37
CA GLU A 151 8.76 -2.55 0.63
C GLU A 151 10.14 -3.19 0.44
N THR A 152 10.85 -2.81 -0.63
CA THR A 152 12.24 -3.21 -0.88
C THR A 152 13.18 -2.77 0.24
N ALA A 153 13.06 -1.52 0.71
CA ALA A 153 13.88 -1.01 1.80
C ALA A 153 13.60 -1.72 3.13
N SER A 154 12.33 -2.04 3.40
CA SER A 154 11.89 -2.79 4.57
C SER A 154 12.44 -4.23 4.55
N GLY A 155 12.41 -4.88 3.38
CA GLY A 155 12.86 -6.26 3.21
C GLY A 155 12.20 -7.24 4.20
N ARG A 156 11.01 -6.89 4.72
CA ARG A 156 10.30 -7.56 5.83
C ARG A 156 11.07 -7.69 7.15
N ARG A 157 12.21 -7.02 7.30
CA ARG A 157 13.09 -7.14 8.48
C ARG A 157 13.10 -5.89 9.35
N ARG A 158 12.68 -4.74 8.81
CA ARG A 158 12.81 -3.44 9.48
C ARG A 158 11.78 -2.43 8.98
N THR A 159 11.46 -1.47 9.81
CA THR A 159 10.69 -0.30 9.38
C THR A 159 11.58 0.69 8.66
N ALA A 160 11.20 1.08 7.44
CA ALA A 160 11.89 2.07 6.63
C ALA A 160 10.89 3.14 6.17
N PHE A 161 11.21 4.42 6.38
CA PHE A 161 10.39 5.55 5.95
C PHE A 161 11.03 6.26 4.78
N THR A 162 10.24 6.69 3.80
CA THR A 162 10.73 7.50 2.68
C THR A 162 11.36 8.80 3.21
N GLY A 163 12.64 9.00 2.95
CA GLY A 163 13.35 10.25 3.19
C GLY A 163 13.35 11.14 1.95
N THR A 164 13.72 10.57 0.80
CA THR A 164 13.64 11.25 -0.50
C THR A 164 13.22 10.27 -1.59
N LEU A 165 12.50 10.77 -2.60
CA LEU A 165 12.17 10.04 -3.82
C LEU A 165 12.42 10.96 -5.02
N THR A 166 13.32 10.55 -5.91
CA THR A 166 13.65 11.28 -7.14
C THR A 166 13.20 10.47 -8.35
N MET A 167 12.34 11.06 -9.17
CA MET A 167 11.65 10.38 -10.26
C MET A 167 12.18 10.86 -11.62
N ARG A 168 12.26 9.95 -12.59
CA ARG A 168 12.55 10.25 -14.00
C ARG A 168 11.55 9.55 -14.91
N TYR A 169 10.67 10.33 -15.51
CA TYR A 169 9.70 9.87 -16.51
C TYR A 169 10.38 9.83 -17.88
N ARG A 170 10.77 8.63 -18.34
CA ARG A 170 11.49 8.41 -19.61
C ARG A 170 10.56 8.54 -20.81
N ARG A 171 9.34 8.03 -20.68
CA ARG A 171 8.26 8.09 -21.68
C ARG A 171 6.90 8.00 -20.99
N GLY A 172 5.83 8.23 -21.75
CA GLY A 172 4.48 7.97 -21.27
C GLY A 172 4.33 6.50 -20.83
N THR A 173 3.73 6.29 -19.67
CA THR A 173 3.42 4.92 -19.20
C THR A 173 2.02 4.58 -19.71
N PRO A 174 1.86 3.62 -20.64
CA PRO A 174 0.54 3.26 -21.15
C PRO A 174 -0.33 2.63 -20.07
N LEU A 175 -1.65 2.79 -20.18
CA LEU A 175 -2.58 1.92 -19.47
C LEU A 175 -2.39 0.46 -19.91
N GLY A 176 -2.71 -0.48 -19.02
CA GLY A 176 -2.57 -1.92 -19.26
C GLY A 176 -1.55 -2.59 -18.35
N PRO A 177 -0.98 -3.75 -18.76
CA PRO A 177 -0.03 -4.51 -17.97
C PRO A 177 1.30 -3.78 -17.79
N LEU A 178 1.75 -3.69 -16.55
CA LEU A 178 2.98 -3.04 -16.14
C LEU A 178 3.73 -3.90 -15.11
N ARG A 179 5.05 -3.74 -15.13
CA ARG A 179 6.00 -4.37 -14.23
C ARG A 179 6.62 -3.32 -13.32
N LEU A 180 6.62 -3.56 -12.02
CA LEU A 180 7.31 -2.76 -11.03
C LEU A 180 8.45 -3.54 -10.42
N GLU A 181 9.60 -2.89 -10.23
CA GLU A 181 10.77 -3.50 -9.61
C GLU A 181 11.43 -2.51 -8.64
N GLY A 182 11.98 -3.03 -7.56
CA GLY A 182 12.77 -2.31 -6.59
C GLY A 182 13.98 -3.14 -6.18
N ARG A 183 15.15 -2.51 -6.05
CA ARG A 183 16.41 -3.14 -5.64
C ARG A 183 17.19 -2.24 -4.69
N VAL A 184 17.73 -2.83 -3.61
CA VAL A 184 18.67 -2.11 -2.73
C VAL A 184 19.98 -1.89 -3.47
N THR A 185 20.43 -0.64 -3.57
CA THR A 185 21.69 -0.26 -4.23
C THR A 185 22.81 0.08 -3.25
N GLY A 186 22.48 0.23 -1.97
CA GLY A 186 23.47 0.39 -0.90
C GLY A 186 22.83 0.72 0.44
N GLU A 187 23.63 0.66 1.50
CA GLU A 187 23.22 1.06 2.85
C GLU A 187 24.34 1.90 3.48
N GLU A 188 23.98 3.02 4.11
CA GLU A 188 24.91 3.86 4.88
C GLU A 188 24.26 4.27 6.21
N ARG A 189 24.75 3.69 7.30
CA ARG A 189 24.25 3.90 8.67
C ARG A 189 22.75 3.56 8.78
N ARG A 190 21.89 4.57 8.68
CA ARG A 190 20.42 4.44 8.78
C ARG A 190 19.71 4.71 7.45
N LYS A 191 20.48 4.96 6.39
CA LYS A 191 19.99 5.23 5.05
C LYS A 191 20.08 3.96 4.24
N ILE A 192 18.99 3.60 3.57
CA ILE A 192 18.90 2.52 2.61
C ILE A 192 18.63 3.17 1.27
N PHE A 193 19.52 2.94 0.31
CA PHE A 193 19.41 3.45 -1.04
C PHE A 193 18.71 2.39 -1.89
N VAL A 194 17.64 2.79 -2.58
CA VAL A 194 16.84 1.89 -3.42
C VAL A 194 16.70 2.52 -4.80
N ALA A 195 16.87 1.70 -5.83
CA ALA A 195 16.46 2.03 -7.18
C ALA A 195 15.17 1.28 -7.51
N GLY A 196 14.27 1.91 -8.26
CA GLY A 196 13.05 1.27 -8.74
C GLY A 196 12.67 1.69 -10.15
N SER A 197 11.83 0.89 -10.79
CA SER A 197 11.35 1.14 -12.15
C SER A 197 9.90 0.70 -12.36
N ILE A 198 9.24 1.33 -13.32
CA ILE A 198 8.01 0.86 -13.96
C ILE A 198 8.34 0.59 -15.42
N SER A 199 7.91 -0.56 -15.93
CA SER A 199 8.12 -0.98 -17.32
C SER A 199 6.84 -1.54 -17.93
N ASP A 200 6.69 -1.35 -19.24
CA ASP A 200 5.73 -2.09 -20.07
C ASP A 200 6.48 -3.10 -20.97
N ALA A 201 5.81 -3.68 -21.97
CA ALA A 201 6.39 -4.66 -22.89
C ALA A 201 7.58 -4.14 -23.74
N GLU A 202 7.68 -2.84 -23.95
CA GLU A 202 8.75 -2.16 -24.70
C GLU A 202 9.90 -1.68 -23.79
N GLY A 203 9.76 -1.81 -22.46
CA GLY A 203 10.79 -1.48 -21.48
C GLY A 203 10.41 -0.37 -20.49
N VAL A 204 11.41 0.24 -19.87
CA VAL A 204 11.23 1.17 -18.75
C VAL A 204 10.52 2.46 -19.20
N THR A 205 9.48 2.86 -18.47
CA THR A 205 8.75 4.12 -18.66
C THR A 205 9.09 5.15 -17.59
N VAL A 206 9.33 4.70 -16.36
CA VAL A 206 9.67 5.54 -15.21
C VAL A 206 10.76 4.87 -14.38
N GLU A 207 11.74 5.64 -13.95
CA GLU A 207 12.79 5.22 -13.01
C GLU A 207 12.73 6.10 -11.76
N ALA A 208 13.14 5.54 -10.63
CA ALA A 208 13.24 6.27 -9.38
C ALA A 208 14.47 5.86 -8.56
N GLU A 209 15.03 6.84 -7.86
CA GLU A 209 16.04 6.66 -6.81
C GLU A 209 15.49 7.19 -5.49
N GLY A 210 15.61 6.40 -4.44
CA GLY A 210 15.04 6.70 -3.13
C GLY A 210 16.03 6.49 -2.01
N ILE A 211 15.93 7.35 -0.99
CA ILE A 211 16.61 7.18 0.28
C ILE A 211 15.54 6.88 1.32
N PHE A 212 15.62 5.71 1.93
CA PHE A 212 14.75 5.29 3.01
C PHE A 212 15.49 5.31 4.34
N ILE A 213 14.82 5.74 5.40
CA ILE A 213 15.42 6.00 6.71
C ILE A 213 14.87 5.01 7.73
N GLN A 214 15.77 4.28 8.38
CA GLN A 214 15.44 3.49 9.56
C GLN A 214 15.36 4.41 10.80
N PRO A 215 14.22 4.45 11.51
CA PRO A 215 14.09 5.25 12.73
C PRO A 215 15.01 4.73 13.84
N LEU A 216 15.41 5.64 14.75
CA LEU A 216 16.08 5.23 15.98
C LEU A 216 15.09 4.49 16.90
N GLY A 217 15.48 3.33 17.42
CA GLY A 217 14.68 2.56 18.37
C GLY A 217 13.50 1.78 17.77
N ALA A 218 13.38 1.71 16.43
CA ALA A 218 12.41 0.81 15.80
C ALA A 218 12.89 -0.65 16.00
N PRO A 219 12.05 -1.55 16.56
CA PRO A 219 12.40 -2.96 16.64
C PRO A 219 12.62 -3.51 15.23
N GLY A 220 13.64 -4.36 15.05
CA GLY A 220 13.70 -5.24 13.89
C GLY A 220 12.48 -6.18 13.93
N VAL A 221 11.91 -6.48 12.76
CA VAL A 221 10.94 -7.57 12.66
C VAL A 221 11.76 -8.86 12.83
N ALA A 222 11.36 -9.72 13.77
CA ALA A 222 12.07 -10.96 14.05
C ALA A 222 12.19 -11.79 12.75
N GLU A 223 13.38 -12.36 12.51
CA GLU A 223 13.61 -13.27 11.39
C GLU A 223 12.63 -14.45 11.46
N ASP A 224 12.01 -14.78 10.33
CA ASP A 224 11.35 -16.08 10.16
C ASP A 224 12.46 -17.15 10.15
N PRO A 225 12.51 -18.08 11.12
CA PRO A 225 13.55 -19.10 11.20
C PRO A 225 13.44 -20.19 10.11
N SER A 226 12.63 -20.01 9.06
CA SER A 226 12.40 -20.99 8.01
C SER A 226 13.07 -20.72 6.64
N THR A 227 13.99 -19.77 6.54
CA THR A 227 14.94 -19.66 5.40
C THR A 227 16.32 -20.22 5.71
#